data_AF-A0A975JIM6-F1
#
_entry.id   AF-A0A975JIM6-F1
#
_cell.length_a   1.000
_cell.length_b   1.000
_cell.length_c   1.000
_cell.angle_alpha   90.00
_cell.angle_beta   90.00
_cell.angle_gamma   90.00
#
_symmetry.space_group_name_H-M   'P 1'
#
loop_
_entity.id
_entity.type
_entity.pdbx_description
1 polymer ?
#
loop_
_entity_poly.entity_id
_entity_poly.type
_entity_poly.pdbx_seq_one_letter_code
_entity_poly.pdbx_strand_id
1 'polypeptide(L)'
;MISTALALAMSLQGATETAVAIKNDEPETWTVEYPRIIRPFVVQYRNCLGSSNRIVRGVADFEMQHRSDIPRCADIAAQAITRSNAAMIGAKTKLTPEEVDRLFGNIGMIHIARGRDLDNQFTQRLQRAEARQVEYRENQGDGLLLNRPVQEPVQESEPLDAQN
;
A
#
# COMPACT_ATOMS: atom_id res chain seq x y z
N MET A 1 43.26 38.20 31.68
CA MET A 1 42.88 36.89 32.24
C MET A 1 41.68 36.39 31.45
N ILE A 2 41.91 35.44 30.57
CA ILE A 2 40.92 34.73 29.77
C ILE A 2 40.21 33.73 30.70
N SER A 3 38.88 33.68 30.68
CA SER A 3 38.15 32.50 31.16
C SER A 3 36.84 32.36 30.39
N THR A 4 36.94 31.59 29.33
CA THR A 4 35.90 30.90 28.58
C THR A 4 35.33 29.76 29.42
N ALA A 5 34.01 29.70 29.58
CA ALA A 5 33.22 28.49 29.86
C ALA A 5 31.77 28.83 29.47
N LEU A 6 31.34 28.56 28.24
CA LEU A 6 30.84 27.27 27.75
C LEU A 6 29.74 26.68 28.64
N ALA A 7 28.49 27.00 28.32
CA ALA A 7 27.38 26.08 28.49
C ALA A 7 26.40 26.29 27.33
N LEU A 8 26.57 25.45 26.31
CA LEU A 8 25.60 25.22 25.24
C LEU A 8 24.26 24.88 25.87
N ALA A 9 23.30 25.79 25.81
CA ALA A 9 21.89 25.44 25.95
C ALA A 9 21.44 24.78 24.63
N MET A 10 21.85 23.53 24.43
CA MET A 10 21.31 22.66 23.39
C MET A 10 19.84 22.37 23.71
N SER A 11 18.96 23.17 23.08
CA SER A 11 17.77 22.71 22.38
C SER A 11 17.27 21.30 22.74
N LEU A 12 16.48 21.19 23.79
CA LEU A 12 15.44 20.14 23.84
C LEU A 12 14.28 20.64 22.97
N GLN A 13 14.41 20.46 21.66
CA GLN A 13 13.23 20.35 20.81
C GLN A 13 12.56 19.05 21.22
N GLY A 14 11.62 19.15 22.16
CA GLY A 14 10.62 18.10 22.33
C GLY A 14 9.91 17.99 21.00
N ALA A 15 10.24 16.96 20.23
CA ALA A 15 9.40 16.48 19.16
C ALA A 15 8.10 16.02 19.83
N THR A 16 7.18 16.96 20.04
CA THR A 16 5.76 16.65 20.14
C THR A 16 5.38 16.15 18.76
N GLU A 17 5.58 14.86 18.50
CA GLU A 17 4.94 14.16 17.39
C GLU A 17 3.44 14.17 17.69
N THR A 18 2.80 15.30 17.37
CA THR A 18 1.37 15.35 17.16
C THR A 18 1.08 14.31 16.08
N ALA A 19 0.07 13.46 16.28
CA ALA A 19 -0.37 12.57 15.20
C ALA A 19 -0.99 13.45 14.11
N VAL A 20 -0.15 13.96 13.22
CA VAL A 20 -0.56 14.71 12.06
C VAL A 20 -0.99 13.70 11.03
N ALA A 21 -2.28 13.73 10.69
CA ALA A 21 -2.71 13.17 9.42
C ALA A 21 -2.11 14.05 8.33
N ILE A 22 -0.95 13.66 7.80
CA ILE A 22 -0.35 14.34 6.66
C ILE A 22 -1.33 14.14 5.51
N LYS A 23 -2.01 15.22 5.09
CA LYS A 23 -2.80 15.22 3.85
C LYS A 23 -1.79 14.98 2.73
N ASN A 24 -1.91 13.83 2.09
CA ASN A 24 -0.96 13.40 1.10
C ASN A 24 -1.70 13.19 -0.22
N ASP A 25 -1.21 13.83 -1.27
CA ASP A 25 -1.85 13.84 -2.58
C ASP A 25 -1.68 12.49 -3.32
N GLU A 26 -0.85 11.59 -2.78
CA GLU A 26 -0.68 10.21 -3.23
C GLU A 26 -1.21 9.22 -2.16
N PRO A 27 -2.29 8.46 -2.43
CA PRO A 27 -2.86 7.51 -1.46
C PRO A 27 -1.90 6.38 -1.07
N GLU A 28 -0.88 6.11 -1.89
CA GLU A 28 0.15 5.10 -1.68
C GLU A 28 1.06 5.41 -0.48
N THR A 29 1.19 6.68 -0.11
CA THR A 29 2.10 7.16 0.94
C THR A 29 1.37 7.63 2.20
N TRP A 30 0.08 7.28 2.36
CA TRP A 30 -0.65 7.59 3.59
C TRP A 30 -0.19 6.66 4.72
N THR A 31 0.80 7.13 5.46
CA THR A 31 1.24 6.55 6.72
C THR A 31 0.59 7.29 7.87
N VAL A 32 0.14 6.55 8.88
CA VAL A 32 -0.41 7.15 10.10
C VAL A 32 0.51 6.86 11.26
N GLU A 33 0.96 7.93 11.90
CA GLU A 33 1.78 7.87 13.09
C GLU A 33 0.89 7.88 14.34
N TYR A 34 1.27 7.09 15.33
CA TYR A 34 0.54 6.97 16.58
C TYR A 34 1.44 6.42 17.68
N PRO A 35 1.17 6.73 18.96
CA PRO A 35 1.99 6.23 20.06
C PRO A 35 2.00 4.71 20.12
N ARG A 36 3.18 4.13 20.40
CA ARG A 36 3.38 2.67 20.44
C ARG A 36 2.40 1.95 21.38
N ILE A 37 1.99 2.61 22.47
CA ILE A 37 1.10 2.02 23.49
C ILE A 37 -0.28 1.63 22.93
N ILE A 38 -0.78 2.33 21.91
CA ILE A 38 -2.08 2.01 21.28
C ILE A 38 -1.96 1.12 20.04
N ARG A 39 -0.74 0.69 19.69
CA ARG A 39 -0.49 -0.20 18.55
C ARG A 39 -1.35 -1.46 18.55
N PRO A 40 -1.56 -2.18 19.67
CA PRO A 40 -2.39 -3.39 19.67
C PRO A 40 -3.83 -3.13 19.18
N PHE A 41 -4.42 -1.99 19.55
CA PHE A 41 -5.78 -1.62 19.18
C PHE A 41 -5.88 -1.18 17.72
N VAL A 42 -4.88 -0.44 17.24
CA VAL A 42 -4.76 -0.08 15.82
C VAL A 42 -4.61 -1.32 14.94
N VAL A 43 -3.78 -2.29 15.35
CA VAL A 43 -3.61 -3.57 14.64
C VAL A 43 -4.92 -4.35 14.60
N GLN A 44 -5.64 -4.40 15.72
CA GLN A 44 -6.94 -5.09 15.78
C GLN A 44 -7.94 -4.53 14.76
N TYR A 45 -8.06 -3.20 14.68
CA TYR A 45 -8.96 -2.58 13.71
C TYR A 45 -8.51 -2.84 12.26
N ARG A 46 -7.22 -2.68 11.97
CA ARG A 46 -6.67 -2.98 10.63
C ARG A 46 -6.87 -4.43 10.21
N ASN A 47 -6.73 -5.38 11.14
CA ASN A 47 -6.99 -6.79 10.87
C ASN A 47 -8.47 -7.03 10.51
N CYS A 48 -9.41 -6.38 11.21
CA CYS A 48 -10.82 -6.45 10.83
C CYS A 48 -11.03 -5.93 9.41
N LEU A 49 -10.48 -4.75 9.08
CA LEU A 49 -10.61 -4.17 7.74
C LEU A 49 -10.03 -5.08 6.64
N GLY A 50 -8.91 -5.74 6.93
CA GLY A 50 -8.23 -6.63 5.98
C GLY A 50 -8.77 -8.07 5.91
N SER A 51 -9.74 -8.46 6.76
CA SER A 51 -10.19 -9.85 6.83
C SER A 51 -11.17 -10.28 5.72
N SER A 52 -11.69 -9.33 4.95
CA SER A 52 -12.68 -9.61 3.90
C SER A 52 -12.01 -10.15 2.63
N ASN A 53 -12.55 -11.24 2.11
CA ASN A 53 -12.19 -11.71 0.77
C ASN A 53 -12.67 -10.72 -0.28
N ARG A 54 -11.81 -10.40 -1.25
CA ARG A 54 -12.15 -9.54 -2.39
C ARG A 54 -12.67 -10.36 -3.55
N ILE A 55 -13.70 -9.86 -4.21
CA ILE A 55 -14.33 -10.51 -5.37
C ILE A 55 -13.84 -9.79 -6.62
N VAL A 56 -13.24 -10.51 -7.56
CA VAL A 56 -12.79 -9.94 -8.85
C VAL A 56 -13.80 -10.36 -9.92
N ARG A 57 -14.57 -9.41 -10.45
CA ARG A 57 -15.62 -9.67 -11.47
C ARG A 57 -15.32 -9.05 -12.83
N GLY A 58 -14.09 -8.58 -13.04
CA GLY A 58 -13.72 -7.85 -14.26
C GLY A 58 -14.19 -6.38 -14.27
N VAL A 59 -14.62 -5.86 -13.13
CA VAL A 59 -14.97 -4.44 -12.93
C VAL A 59 -14.11 -3.83 -11.82
N ALA A 60 -13.88 -2.52 -11.91
CA ALA A 60 -13.18 -1.74 -10.89
C ALA A 60 -14.16 -1.35 -9.77
N ASP A 61 -14.41 -2.27 -8.83
CA ASP A 61 -15.30 -2.07 -7.68
C ASP A 61 -14.60 -2.28 -6.31
N PHE A 62 -13.27 -2.30 -6.26
CA PHE A 62 -12.50 -2.50 -5.05
C PHE A 62 -12.70 -1.39 -4.01
N GLU A 63 -12.85 -0.11 -4.41
CA GLU A 63 -13.17 0.98 -3.49
C GLU A 63 -14.49 0.70 -2.76
N MET A 64 -15.51 0.25 -3.50
CA MET A 64 -16.81 -0.10 -2.93
C MET A 64 -16.68 -1.27 -1.94
N GLN A 65 -15.91 -2.30 -2.30
CA GLN A 65 -15.65 -3.44 -1.43
C GLN A 65 -14.86 -3.07 -0.17
N HIS A 66 -13.95 -2.08 -0.24
CA HIS A 66 -13.25 -1.57 0.95
C HIS A 66 -14.16 -0.68 1.80
N ARG A 67 -15.03 0.13 1.17
CA ARG A 67 -15.99 0.97 1.87
C ARG A 67 -17.00 0.15 2.67
N SER A 68 -17.40 -1.02 2.19
CA SER A 68 -18.32 -1.90 2.92
C SER A 68 -17.71 -2.52 4.18
N ASP A 69 -16.37 -2.53 4.31
CA ASP A 69 -15.71 -2.99 5.53
C ASP A 69 -15.86 -2.01 6.70
N ILE A 70 -16.03 -0.72 6.44
CA ILE A 70 -16.14 0.31 7.48
C ILE A 70 -17.32 0.03 8.42
N PRO A 71 -18.58 -0.10 7.95
CA PRO A 71 -19.69 -0.43 8.84
C PRO A 71 -19.56 -1.83 9.45
N ARG A 72 -19.00 -2.81 8.73
CA ARG A 72 -18.78 -4.16 9.25
C ARG A 72 -17.83 -4.18 10.45
N CYS A 73 -16.84 -3.30 10.47
CA CYS A 73 -15.82 -3.19 11.51
C CYS A 73 -16.11 -2.09 12.55
N ALA A 74 -17.30 -1.48 12.55
CA ALA A 74 -17.63 -0.35 13.41
C ALA A 74 -17.50 -0.67 14.91
N ASP A 75 -17.96 -1.84 15.34
CA ASP A 75 -17.87 -2.25 16.75
C ASP A 75 -16.42 -2.48 17.20
N ILE A 76 -15.57 -2.99 16.30
CA ILE A 76 -14.14 -3.15 16.56
C ILE A 76 -13.46 -1.79 16.64
N ALA A 77 -13.83 -0.85 15.77
CA ALA A 77 -13.32 0.52 15.81
C ALA A 77 -13.69 1.20 17.14
N ALA A 78 -14.96 1.13 17.55
CA ALA A 78 -15.44 1.72 18.81
C ALA A 78 -14.68 1.14 20.03
N GLN A 79 -14.55 -0.18 20.11
CA GLN A 79 -13.79 -0.83 21.17
C GLN A 79 -12.31 -0.43 21.18
N ALA A 80 -11.69 -0.34 19.99
CA ALA A 80 -10.31 0.04 19.85
C ALA A 80 -10.08 1.49 20.27
N ILE A 81 -11.00 2.42 19.94
CA ILE A 81 -10.97 3.82 20.38
C ILE A 81 -11.06 3.90 21.90
N THR A 82 -12.06 3.25 22.51
CA THR A 82 -12.22 3.25 23.97
C THR A 82 -10.98 2.72 24.69
N ARG A 83 -10.43 1.58 24.23
CA ARG A 83 -9.23 0.98 24.84
C ARG A 83 -7.98 1.81 24.60
N SER A 84 -7.86 2.46 23.44
CA SER A 84 -6.77 3.39 23.15
C SER A 84 -6.81 4.57 24.13
N ASN A 85 -7.98 5.20 24.31
CA ASN A 85 -8.15 6.29 25.27
C ASN A 85 -7.82 5.87 26.70
N ALA A 86 -8.26 4.69 27.12
CA ALA A 86 -7.90 4.15 28.43
C ALA A 86 -6.39 3.93 28.59
N ALA A 87 -5.73 3.38 27.56
CA ALA A 87 -4.29 3.13 27.58
C ALA A 87 -3.45 4.42 27.56
N MET A 88 -4.00 5.55 27.11
CA MET A 88 -3.32 6.84 27.15
C MET A 88 -3.31 7.49 28.54
N ILE A 89 -4.09 6.99 29.50
CA ILE A 89 -4.11 7.51 30.87
C ILE A 89 -2.73 7.30 31.51
N GLY A 90 -2.06 8.40 31.86
CA GLY A 90 -0.71 8.37 32.43
C GLY A 90 0.43 8.12 31.42
N ALA A 91 0.12 8.01 30.12
CA ALA A 91 1.15 7.84 29.09
C ALA A 91 2.00 9.13 28.92
N LYS A 92 3.27 8.97 28.56
CA LYS A 92 4.19 10.10 28.28
C LYS A 92 3.81 10.85 27.00
N THR A 93 3.56 10.10 25.92
CA THR A 93 3.02 10.62 24.66
C THR A 93 1.53 10.40 24.67
N LYS A 94 0.76 11.48 24.51
CA LYS A 94 -0.70 11.44 24.58
C LYS A 94 -1.29 11.92 23.27
N LEU A 95 -2.40 11.29 22.92
CA LEU A 95 -3.38 11.84 22.00
C LEU A 95 -4.62 12.20 22.83
N THR A 96 -5.30 13.28 22.50
CA THR A 96 -6.62 13.57 23.08
C THR A 96 -7.64 12.53 22.59
N PRO A 97 -8.79 12.37 23.27
CA PRO A 97 -9.85 11.48 22.80
C PRO A 97 -10.30 11.77 21.36
N GLU A 98 -10.34 13.05 20.97
CA GLU A 98 -10.69 13.50 19.63
C GLU A 98 -9.60 13.15 18.60
N GLU A 99 -8.32 13.23 18.99
CA GLU A 99 -7.21 12.81 18.13
C GLU A 99 -7.19 11.29 17.94
N VAL A 100 -7.54 10.52 18.98
CA VAL A 100 -7.72 9.07 18.87
C VAL A 100 -8.88 8.75 17.93
N ASP A 101 -10.04 9.40 18.08
CA ASP A 101 -11.17 9.20 17.16
C ASP A 101 -10.78 9.49 15.70
N ARG A 102 -10.12 10.64 15.47
CA ARG A 102 -9.61 11.03 14.15
C ARG A 102 -8.59 10.04 13.60
N LEU A 103 -7.70 9.50 14.44
CA LEU A 103 -6.74 8.48 14.07
C LEU A 103 -7.44 7.24 13.47
N PHE A 104 -8.46 6.73 14.15
CA PHE A 104 -9.21 5.55 13.68
C PHE A 104 -10.05 5.87 12.44
N GLY A 105 -10.63 7.07 12.35
CA GLY A 105 -11.29 7.56 11.13
C GLY A 105 -10.34 7.60 9.93
N ASN A 106 -9.13 8.13 10.11
CA ASN A 106 -8.10 8.19 9.06
C ASN A 106 -7.66 6.80 8.59
N ILE A 107 -7.53 5.83 9.51
CA ILE A 107 -7.23 4.44 9.15
C ILE A 107 -8.32 3.88 8.22
N GLY A 108 -9.60 4.16 8.50
CA GLY A 108 -10.71 3.78 7.63
C GLY A 108 -10.63 4.45 6.25
N MET A 109 -10.31 5.75 6.20
CA MET A 109 -10.16 6.46 4.93
C MET A 109 -9.01 5.92 4.07
N ILE A 110 -7.88 5.58 4.69
CA ILE A 110 -6.74 4.93 4.02
C ILE A 110 -7.14 3.59 3.42
N HIS A 111 -7.92 2.81 4.17
CA HIS A 111 -8.41 1.52 3.69
C HIS A 111 -9.26 1.67 2.42
N ILE A 112 -10.16 2.66 2.39
CA ILE A 112 -10.95 2.98 1.18
C ILE A 112 -10.05 3.45 0.04
N ALA A 113 -9.10 4.34 0.32
CA ALA A 113 -8.19 4.88 -0.68
C ALA A 113 -7.33 3.79 -1.35
N ARG A 114 -6.92 2.75 -0.60
CA ARG A 114 -6.25 1.57 -1.17
C ARG A 114 -7.15 0.80 -2.14
N GLY A 115 -8.45 0.70 -1.85
CA GLY A 115 -9.41 0.13 -2.79
C GLY A 115 -9.51 0.94 -4.09
N ARG A 116 -9.55 2.27 -3.98
CA ARG A 116 -9.54 3.16 -5.15
C ARG A 116 -8.28 3.03 -5.99
N ASP A 117 -7.13 2.87 -5.35
CA ASP A 117 -5.88 2.64 -6.07
C ASP A 117 -5.92 1.34 -6.88
N LEU A 118 -6.45 0.26 -6.30
CA LEU A 118 -6.66 -1.00 -7.02
C LEU A 118 -7.60 -0.82 -8.23
N ASP A 119 -8.66 -0.01 -8.09
CA ASP A 119 -9.56 0.33 -9.20
C ASP A 119 -8.85 1.07 -10.33
N ASN A 120 -7.99 2.04 -9.98
CA ASN A 120 -7.17 2.78 -10.95
C ASN A 120 -6.20 1.84 -11.68
N GLN A 121 -5.48 0.99 -10.94
CA GLN A 121 -4.56 0.01 -11.52
C GLN A 121 -5.28 -0.99 -12.43
N PHE A 122 -6.45 -1.48 -12.01
CA PHE A 122 -7.29 -2.38 -12.81
C PHE A 122 -7.67 -1.73 -14.14
N THR A 123 -8.22 -0.51 -14.07
CA THR A 123 -8.67 0.24 -15.24
C THR A 123 -7.52 0.51 -16.23
N GLN A 124 -6.36 0.94 -15.73
CA GLN A 124 -5.18 1.17 -16.58
C GLN A 124 -4.69 -0.12 -17.25
N ARG A 125 -4.75 -1.26 -16.55
CA ARG A 125 -4.36 -2.57 -17.13
C ARG A 125 -5.34 -2.99 -18.22
N LEU A 126 -6.64 -2.78 -18.02
CA LEU A 126 -7.67 -3.07 -19.02
C LEU A 126 -7.47 -2.23 -20.28
N GLN A 127 -7.34 -0.91 -20.15
CA GLN A 127 -7.08 0.01 -21.26
C GLN A 127 -5.81 -0.37 -22.05
N ARG A 128 -4.72 -0.70 -21.35
CA ARG A 128 -3.48 -1.17 -22.00
C ARG A 128 -3.65 -2.49 -22.73
N ALA A 129 -4.49 -3.40 -22.23
CA ALA A 129 -4.78 -4.65 -22.90
C ALA A 129 -5.61 -4.43 -24.17
N GLU A 130 -6.63 -3.57 -24.11
CA GLU A 130 -7.44 -3.19 -25.26
C GLU A 130 -6.61 -2.51 -26.35
N ALA A 131 -5.74 -1.56 -25.99
CA ALA A 131 -4.85 -0.90 -26.94
C ALA A 131 -3.93 -1.89 -27.67
N ARG A 132 -3.32 -2.84 -26.95
CA ARG A 132 -2.51 -3.91 -27.58
C ARG A 132 -3.32 -4.81 -28.50
N GLN A 133 -4.58 -5.07 -28.19
CA GLN A 133 -5.45 -5.86 -29.07
C GLN A 133 -5.83 -5.09 -30.34
N VAL A 134 -5.95 -3.76 -30.28
CA VAL A 134 -6.13 -2.92 -31.47
C VAL A 134 -4.86 -2.96 -32.33
N GLU A 135 -3.71 -2.68 -31.74
CA GLU A 135 -2.40 -2.73 -32.43
C GLU A 135 -2.16 -4.10 -33.10
N TYR A 136 -2.44 -5.20 -32.39
CA TYR A 136 -2.31 -6.54 -32.95
C TYR A 136 -3.26 -6.77 -34.15
N ARG A 137 -4.49 -6.26 -34.09
CA ARG A 137 -5.46 -6.39 -35.20
C ARG A 137 -5.08 -5.51 -36.40
N GLU A 138 -4.57 -4.32 -36.16
CA GLU A 138 -4.09 -3.41 -37.22
C GLU A 138 -2.83 -3.97 -37.90
N ASN A 139 -1.91 -4.55 -37.12
CA ASN A 139 -0.69 -5.15 -37.62
C ASN A 139 -0.86 -6.60 -38.14
N GLN A 140 -2.00 -7.27 -37.86
CA GLN A 140 -2.33 -8.57 -38.43
C GLN A 140 -2.54 -8.54 -39.95
N GLY A 141 -2.71 -7.35 -40.56
CA GLY A 141 -2.70 -7.18 -42.01
C GLY A 141 -1.34 -7.42 -42.67
N ASP A 142 -0.24 -7.45 -41.90
CA ASP A 142 1.14 -7.56 -42.41
C ASP A 142 1.84 -8.86 -41.96
N GLY A 143 1.12 -9.78 -41.29
CA GLY A 143 1.72 -10.76 -40.38
C GLY A 143 1.47 -12.24 -40.65
N LEU A 144 0.99 -12.66 -41.82
CA LEU A 144 0.95 -14.08 -42.20
C LEU A 144 2.14 -14.47 -43.10
N LEU A 145 3.36 -14.32 -42.60
CA LEU A 145 4.55 -14.99 -43.17
C LEU A 145 5.00 -16.11 -42.24
N LEU A 146 4.20 -17.17 -42.19
CA LEU A 146 4.59 -18.52 -41.74
C LEU A 146 5.56 -19.16 -42.76
N ASN A 147 6.69 -18.50 -43.05
CA ASN A 147 7.79 -19.05 -43.84
C ASN A 147 9.11 -18.73 -43.14
N ARG A 148 9.25 -19.10 -41.87
CA ARG A 148 10.58 -19.31 -41.30
C ARG A 148 10.91 -20.78 -41.57
N PRO A 149 11.87 -21.11 -42.46
CA PRO A 149 12.27 -22.50 -42.60
C PRO A 149 12.70 -23.00 -41.21
N VAL A 150 12.15 -24.14 -40.82
CA VAL A 150 12.59 -24.88 -39.63
C VAL A 150 14.09 -25.07 -39.78
N GLN A 151 14.85 -24.43 -38.90
CA GLN A 151 16.29 -24.57 -38.90
C GLN A 151 16.57 -25.99 -38.39
N GLU A 152 16.96 -26.89 -39.29
CA GLU A 152 17.37 -28.24 -38.92
C GLU A 152 18.49 -28.15 -37.88
N PRO A 153 18.46 -29.03 -36.85
CA PRO A 153 19.52 -29.04 -35.85
C PRO A 153 20.85 -29.35 -36.53
N VAL A 154 21.83 -28.48 -36.27
CA VAL A 154 23.23 -28.66 -36.67
C VAL A 154 23.72 -30.01 -36.14
N GLN A 155 24.03 -30.95 -37.02
CA GLN A 155 24.75 -32.16 -36.65
C GLN A 155 26.17 -31.76 -36.24
N GLU A 156 26.48 -31.95 -34.96
CA GLU A 156 27.82 -31.87 -34.42
C GLU A 156 28.67 -32.97 -35.06
N SER A 157 29.54 -32.60 -36.00
CA SER A 157 30.51 -33.51 -36.58
C SER A 157 31.65 -33.71 -35.59
N GLU A 158 31.70 -34.88 -34.95
CA GLU A 158 32.91 -35.38 -34.29
C GLU A 158 34.06 -35.43 -35.31
N PRO A 159 35.27 -34.94 -34.99
CA PRO A 159 36.43 -35.18 -35.82
C PRO A 159 36.97 -36.59 -35.56
N LEU A 160 36.71 -37.50 -36.50
CA LEU A 160 37.55 -38.67 -36.72
C LEU A 160 38.77 -38.25 -37.54
N ASP A 161 39.96 -38.58 -37.04
CA ASP A 161 41.04 -39.28 -37.76
C ASP A 161 42.23 -39.43 -36.78
N ALA A 162 42.48 -40.60 -36.22
CA ALA A 162 43.14 -41.79 -36.79
C ALA A 162 44.68 -41.75 -36.67
N GLN A 163 45.17 -42.53 -35.69
CA GLN A 163 46.36 -43.41 -35.74
C GLN A 163 47.73 -42.83 -36.12
N ASN A 164 48.65 -42.77 -35.14
CA ASN A 164 49.86 -43.62 -35.11
C ASN A 164 50.44 -43.67 -33.69
#